data_AF-A0A9E5CD90-F1
#
_entry.id   AF-A0A9E5CD90-F1
#
_cell.length_a   1.000
_cell.length_b   1.000
_cell.length_c   1.000
_cell.angle_alpha   90.00
_cell.angle_beta   90.00
_cell.angle_gamma   90.00
#
_symmetry.space_group_name_H-M   'P 1'
#
loop_
_entity.id
_entity.type
_entity.pdbx_description
1 polymer ?
#
loop_
_entity_poly.entity_id
_entity_poly.type
_entity_poly.pdbx_seq_one_letter_code
_entity_poly.pdbx_strand_id
1 'polypeptide(L)'
;MAGTTPGKLHPVAKWSLIIGPVLIVVFNFLMPVNGFSPIDPEDTGAYITALGADADIAQVYILIILLGVVLFTRGIIGLWQATPTGSVARQRLTVGLLGTVAALGLWGVVLGLGLAEASVAKNVVDATAAAGAGVAGMAEKAASATLIATTLHAGYFGVFQVTTFVAFIALIPLGGGIAVSGIVRKEFGWLIIAIGVVTVIVTSVMPVKTEAGSMAFGIIALVWGLTFLVMGLQIMRQDMNGSAASASTASDE
;
A
#
# COMPACT_ATOMS: atom_id res chain seq x y z
N MET A 1 -14.09 7.41 37.97
CA MET A 1 -14.30 6.53 36.80
C MET A 1 -13.00 5.79 36.56
N ALA A 2 -12.95 4.49 36.81
CA ALA A 2 -11.75 3.69 36.62
C ALA A 2 -11.45 3.56 35.12
N GLY A 3 -10.31 4.11 34.69
CA GLY A 3 -9.84 3.97 33.32
C GLY A 3 -9.49 2.51 33.05
N THR A 4 -10.28 1.84 32.21
CA THR A 4 -9.92 0.53 31.68
C THR A 4 -8.68 0.70 30.82
N THR A 5 -7.59 0.07 31.24
CA THR A 5 -6.33 0.06 30.50
C THR A 5 -6.61 -0.44 29.08
N PRO A 6 -6.22 0.31 28.02
CA PRO A 6 -6.32 -0.18 26.65
C PRO A 6 -5.67 -1.57 26.54
N GLY A 7 -6.32 -2.48 25.82
CA GLY A 7 -5.80 -3.84 25.64
C GLY A 7 -4.45 -3.80 24.93
N LYS A 8 -3.44 -4.50 25.45
CA LYS A 8 -2.11 -4.54 24.81
C LYS A 8 -2.24 -5.07 23.37
N LEU A 9 -1.58 -4.40 22.42
CA LEU A 9 -1.61 -4.80 21.03
C LEU A 9 -0.89 -6.15 20.84
N HIS A 10 -1.56 -7.10 20.18
CA HIS A 10 -1.00 -8.44 19.96
C HIS A 10 0.34 -8.36 19.17
N PRO A 11 1.37 -9.17 19.52
CA PRO A 11 2.68 -9.14 18.87
C PRO A 11 2.64 -9.20 17.34
N VAL A 12 1.80 -10.08 16.79
CA VAL A 12 1.65 -10.21 15.34
C VAL A 12 1.11 -8.93 14.70
N ALA A 13 0.16 -8.24 15.35
CA ALA A 13 -0.37 -6.98 14.82
C ALA A 13 0.68 -5.85 14.82
N LYS A 14 1.56 -5.81 15.83
CA LYS A 14 2.69 -4.87 15.88
C LYS A 14 3.64 -5.08 14.70
N TRP A 15 4.08 -6.31 14.48
CA TRP A 15 4.95 -6.65 13.34
C TRP A 15 4.27 -6.39 12.00
N SER A 16 2.98 -6.67 11.89
CA SER A 16 2.17 -6.36 10.72
C SER A 16 2.14 -4.86 10.38
N LEU A 17 2.06 -3.97 11.37
CA LEU A 17 2.11 -2.51 11.16
C LEU A 17 3.48 -1.99 10.70
N ILE A 18 4.54 -2.76 10.93
CA ILE A 18 5.92 -2.41 10.53
C ILE A 18 6.20 -2.99 9.14
N ILE A 19 6.06 -4.31 9.02
CA ILE A 19 6.44 -5.05 7.83
C ILE A 19 5.50 -4.72 6.66
N GLY A 20 4.18 -4.63 6.90
CA GLY A 20 3.21 -4.38 5.85
C GLY A 20 3.51 -3.12 5.01
N PRO A 21 3.59 -1.93 5.63
CA PRO A 21 3.92 -0.70 4.92
C PRO A 21 5.30 -0.70 4.26
N VAL A 22 6.31 -1.32 4.89
CA VAL A 22 7.65 -1.45 4.30
C VAL A 22 7.61 -2.27 3.02
N LEU A 23 6.94 -3.42 3.04
CA LEU A 23 6.79 -4.25 1.84
C LEU A 23 6.06 -3.50 0.73
N ILE A 24 5.00 -2.77 1.04
CA ILE A 24 4.26 -1.99 0.04
C ILE A 24 5.16 -0.93 -0.59
N VAL A 25 5.79 -0.07 0.21
CA VAL A 25 6.54 1.08 -0.30
C VAL A 25 7.82 0.66 -1.02
N VAL A 26 8.61 -0.23 -0.41
CA VAL A 26 9.89 -0.65 -0.99
C VAL A 26 9.67 -1.37 -2.31
N PHE A 27 8.76 -2.35 -2.35
CA PHE A 27 8.58 -3.13 -3.57
C PHE A 27 7.81 -2.39 -4.65
N ASN A 28 6.97 -1.41 -4.29
CA ASN A 28 6.40 -0.50 -5.28
C ASN A 28 7.47 0.41 -5.90
N PHE A 29 8.43 0.88 -5.11
CA PHE A 29 9.58 1.65 -5.60
C PHE A 29 10.54 0.81 -6.46
N LEU A 30 10.71 -0.48 -6.15
CA LEU A 30 11.55 -1.39 -6.92
C LEU A 30 10.90 -1.84 -8.24
N MET A 31 9.63 -1.53 -8.49
CA MET A 31 8.98 -1.84 -9.78
C MET A 31 9.78 -1.21 -10.93
N PRO A 32 9.97 -1.94 -12.06
CA PRO A 32 10.77 -1.47 -13.20
C PRO A 32 10.33 -0.12 -13.78
N VAL A 33 9.06 0.24 -13.55
CA VAL A 33 8.39 1.42 -14.10
C VAL A 33 8.32 2.61 -13.11
N ASN A 34 8.65 2.41 -11.83
CA ASN A 34 8.40 3.42 -10.79
C ASN A 34 9.64 4.10 -10.20
N GLY A 35 10.82 3.44 -10.19
CA GLY A 35 11.96 3.74 -9.30
C GLY A 35 12.53 5.16 -9.27
N PHE A 36 13.85 5.33 -9.44
CA PHE A 36 14.47 6.66 -9.38
C PHE A 36 14.23 7.51 -10.63
N SER A 37 13.91 6.85 -11.74
CA SER A 37 13.53 7.46 -13.01
C SER A 37 12.21 6.83 -13.44
N PRO A 38 11.08 7.24 -12.86
CA PRO A 38 9.78 6.68 -13.20
C PRO A 38 9.48 6.90 -14.68
N ILE A 39 8.80 5.92 -15.29
CA ILE A 39 8.29 6.03 -16.65
C ILE A 39 6.92 6.69 -16.56
N ASP A 40 6.68 7.71 -17.40
CA ASP A 40 5.35 8.31 -17.51
C ASP A 40 4.33 7.24 -17.88
N PRO A 41 3.32 6.96 -17.04
CA PRO A 41 2.35 5.94 -17.38
C PRO A 41 1.51 6.28 -18.61
N GLU A 42 1.43 7.55 -19.04
CA GLU A 42 0.78 7.89 -20.31
C GLU A 42 1.62 7.50 -21.54
N ASP A 43 2.95 7.32 -21.39
CA ASP A 43 3.78 6.65 -22.39
C ASP A 43 3.63 5.13 -22.25
N THR A 44 2.45 4.66 -22.65
CA THR A 44 2.06 3.25 -22.59
C THR A 44 3.06 2.34 -23.32
N GLY A 45 3.69 2.82 -24.40
CA GLY A 45 4.68 2.06 -25.16
C GLY A 45 5.97 1.83 -24.37
N ALA A 46 6.54 2.90 -23.80
CA ALA A 46 7.72 2.80 -22.95
C ALA A 46 7.43 1.98 -21.68
N TYR A 47 6.27 2.20 -21.05
CA TYR A 47 5.85 1.51 -19.84
C TYR A 47 5.73 0.00 -20.06
N ILE A 48 4.99 -0.44 -21.08
CA ILE A 48 4.82 -1.87 -21.40
C ILE A 48 6.15 -2.50 -21.77
N THR A 49 7.01 -1.79 -22.50
CA THR A 49 8.34 -2.32 -22.88
C THR A 49 9.20 -2.57 -21.65
N ALA A 50 9.29 -1.60 -20.73
CA ALA A 50 10.07 -1.74 -19.50
C ALA A 50 9.49 -2.82 -18.58
N LEU A 51 8.16 -2.83 -18.39
CA LEU A 51 7.49 -3.85 -17.60
C LEU A 51 7.70 -5.25 -18.19
N GLY A 52 7.66 -5.39 -19.52
CA GLY A 52 7.82 -6.66 -20.22
C GLY A 52 9.25 -7.20 -20.17
N ALA A 53 10.25 -6.33 -20.22
CA ALA A 53 11.67 -6.71 -20.10
C ALA A 53 11.97 -7.33 -18.73
N ASP A 54 11.34 -6.81 -17.67
CA ASP A 54 11.55 -7.23 -16.28
C ASP A 54 10.28 -7.88 -15.67
N ALA A 55 9.46 -8.53 -16.49
CA ALA A 55 8.15 -9.03 -16.08
C ALA A 55 8.21 -10.05 -14.93
N ASP A 56 9.20 -10.94 -14.94
CA ASP A 56 9.33 -11.99 -13.93
C ASP A 56 9.59 -11.39 -12.55
N ILE A 57 10.47 -10.39 -12.46
CA ILE A 57 10.76 -9.71 -11.19
C ILE A 57 9.61 -8.78 -10.78
N ALA A 58 8.96 -8.11 -11.74
CA ALA A 58 7.77 -7.29 -11.47
C ALA A 58 6.65 -8.12 -10.85
N GLN A 59 6.41 -9.34 -11.34
CA GLN A 59 5.41 -10.25 -10.76
C GLN A 59 5.75 -10.63 -9.32
N VAL A 60 7.02 -10.91 -9.01
CA VAL A 60 7.47 -11.17 -7.64
C VAL A 60 7.20 -9.96 -6.75
N TYR A 61 7.54 -8.76 -7.19
CA TYR A 61 7.31 -7.53 -6.43
C TYR A 61 5.81 -7.29 -6.19
N ILE A 62 4.95 -7.51 -7.18
CA ILE A 62 3.49 -7.40 -7.04
C ILE A 62 2.96 -8.36 -5.96
N LEU A 63 3.45 -9.60 -5.91
CA LEU A 63 3.05 -10.56 -4.87
C LEU A 63 3.53 -10.14 -3.47
N ILE A 64 4.72 -9.55 -3.37
CA ILE A 64 5.24 -9.04 -2.09
C ILE A 64 4.44 -7.81 -1.63
N ILE A 65 4.04 -6.93 -2.55
CA ILE A 65 3.15 -5.81 -2.25
C ILE A 65 1.80 -6.35 -1.73
N LEU A 66 1.22 -7.37 -2.37
CA LEU A 66 -0.02 -8.00 -1.92
C LEU A 66 0.10 -8.50 -0.48
N LEU A 67 1.19 -9.21 -0.15
CA LEU A 67 1.47 -9.63 1.22
C LEU A 67 1.55 -8.41 2.17
N GLY A 68 2.21 -7.35 1.73
CA GLY A 68 2.28 -6.08 2.45
C GLY A 68 0.91 -5.49 2.77
N VAL A 69 -0.01 -5.44 1.80
CA VAL A 69 -1.39 -4.95 1.99
C VAL A 69 -2.15 -5.82 2.98
N VAL A 70 -2.06 -7.16 2.87
CA VAL A 70 -2.69 -8.09 3.81
C VAL A 70 -2.17 -7.89 5.24
N LEU A 71 -0.85 -7.76 5.40
CA LEU A 71 -0.23 -7.50 6.71
C LEU A 71 -0.66 -6.14 7.25
N PHE A 72 -0.68 -5.10 6.43
CA PHE A 72 -1.15 -3.78 6.86
C PHE A 72 -2.60 -3.84 7.40
N THR A 73 -3.52 -4.45 6.66
CA THR A 73 -4.92 -4.64 7.10
C THR A 73 -4.98 -5.41 8.42
N ARG A 74 -4.15 -6.45 8.60
CA ARG A 74 -4.05 -7.19 9.86
C ARG A 74 -3.57 -6.30 11.02
N GLY A 75 -2.62 -5.42 10.77
CA GLY A 75 -2.16 -4.43 11.74
C GLY A 75 -3.29 -3.52 12.21
N ILE A 76 -4.11 -3.03 11.27
CA ILE A 76 -5.29 -2.20 11.57
C ILE A 76 -6.35 -2.98 12.36
N ILE A 77 -6.62 -4.24 12.02
CA ILE A 77 -7.53 -5.11 12.80
C ILE A 77 -7.03 -5.22 14.25
N GLY A 78 -5.73 -5.38 14.46
CA GLY A 78 -5.15 -5.43 15.80
C GLY A 78 -5.35 -4.14 16.58
N LEU A 79 -5.12 -2.97 15.96
CA LEU A 79 -5.37 -1.66 16.58
C LEU A 79 -6.84 -1.52 16.98
N TRP A 80 -7.74 -1.93 16.08
CA TRP A 80 -9.17 -1.96 16.37
C TRP A 80 -9.44 -2.84 17.60
N GLN A 81 -8.97 -4.10 17.60
CA GLN A 81 -9.17 -5.06 18.70
C GLN A 81 -8.67 -4.56 20.06
N ALA A 82 -7.51 -3.88 20.08
CA ALA A 82 -6.89 -3.31 21.27
C ALA A 82 -7.69 -2.13 21.88
N THR A 83 -8.57 -1.50 21.10
CA THR A 83 -9.32 -0.31 21.53
C THR A 83 -10.52 -0.68 22.40
N PRO A 84 -10.76 -0.03 23.55
CA PRO A 84 -11.89 -0.34 24.43
C PRO A 84 -13.25 -0.30 23.73
N THR A 85 -14.12 -1.28 24.02
CA THR A 85 -15.49 -1.34 23.50
C THR A 85 -16.33 -0.15 24.01
N GLY A 86 -17.26 0.33 23.18
CA GLY A 86 -18.12 1.49 23.51
C GLY A 86 -17.44 2.85 23.42
N SER A 87 -16.12 2.93 23.18
CA SER A 87 -15.41 4.20 23.02
C SER A 87 -15.63 4.86 21.65
N VAL A 88 -15.56 6.19 21.60
CA VAL A 88 -15.56 6.97 20.34
C VAL A 88 -14.39 6.55 19.45
N ALA A 89 -13.24 6.22 20.04
CA ALA A 89 -12.08 5.68 19.33
C ALA A 89 -12.44 4.40 18.56
N ARG A 90 -13.12 3.45 19.22
CA ARG A 90 -13.53 2.18 18.61
C ARG A 90 -14.49 2.40 17.46
N GLN A 91 -15.46 3.31 17.59
CA GLN A 91 -16.41 3.62 16.52
C GLN A 91 -15.69 4.16 15.26
N ARG A 92 -14.79 5.13 15.44
CA ARG A 92 -14.00 5.69 14.34
C ARG A 92 -13.07 4.66 13.69
N LEU A 93 -12.38 3.86 14.52
CA LEU A 93 -11.55 2.76 14.05
C LEU A 93 -12.36 1.69 13.33
N THR A 94 -13.63 1.43 13.71
CA THR A 94 -14.49 0.51 12.96
C THR A 94 -14.71 1.02 11.55
N VAL A 95 -15.03 2.30 11.37
CA VAL A 95 -15.21 2.89 10.02
C VAL A 95 -13.90 2.84 9.22
N GLY A 96 -12.79 3.22 9.83
CA GLY A 96 -11.47 3.14 9.20
C GLY A 96 -11.06 1.70 8.84
N LEU A 97 -11.36 0.73 9.69
CA LEU A 97 -11.12 -0.69 9.44
C LEU A 97 -11.95 -1.19 8.26
N LEU A 98 -13.26 -0.90 8.22
CA LEU A 98 -14.12 -1.30 7.11
C LEU A 98 -13.62 -0.69 5.79
N GLY A 99 -13.22 0.58 5.80
CA GLY A 99 -12.58 1.21 4.65
C GLY A 99 -11.25 0.56 4.26
N THR A 100 -10.43 0.15 5.23
CA THR A 100 -9.16 -0.56 4.98
C THR A 100 -9.40 -1.95 4.38
N VAL A 101 -10.44 -2.66 4.80
CA VAL A 101 -10.83 -3.97 4.23
C VAL A 101 -11.38 -3.80 2.82
N ALA A 102 -12.20 -2.78 2.57
CA ALA A 102 -12.65 -2.44 1.22
C ALA A 102 -11.47 -2.10 0.30
N ALA A 103 -10.52 -1.30 0.80
CA ALA A 103 -9.28 -0.98 0.09
C ALA A 103 -8.43 -2.22 -0.20
N LEU A 104 -8.31 -3.16 0.74
CA LEU A 104 -7.62 -4.44 0.50
C LEU A 104 -8.23 -5.20 -0.68
N GLY A 105 -9.56 -5.28 -0.75
CA GLY A 105 -10.25 -5.93 -1.87
C GLY A 105 -9.92 -5.27 -3.21
N LEU A 106 -9.96 -3.94 -3.26
CA LEU A 106 -9.64 -3.17 -4.46
C LEU A 106 -8.16 -3.28 -4.85
N TRP A 107 -7.24 -3.21 -3.89
CA TRP A 107 -5.82 -3.44 -4.13
C TRP A 107 -5.56 -4.86 -4.66
N GLY A 108 -6.31 -5.86 -4.19
CA GLY A 108 -6.26 -7.21 -4.76
C GLY A 108 -6.58 -7.22 -6.26
N VAL A 109 -7.57 -6.44 -6.70
CA VAL A 109 -7.91 -6.30 -8.13
C VAL A 109 -6.81 -5.55 -8.88
N VAL A 110 -6.31 -4.43 -8.36
CA VAL A 110 -5.22 -3.65 -8.98
C VAL A 110 -3.98 -4.51 -9.18
N LEU A 111 -3.56 -5.24 -8.14
CA LEU A 111 -2.39 -6.10 -8.20
C LEU A 111 -2.62 -7.30 -9.13
N GLY A 112 -3.83 -7.86 -9.17
CA GLY A 112 -4.20 -8.89 -10.14
C GLY A 112 -4.12 -8.41 -11.59
N LEU A 113 -4.58 -7.19 -11.87
CA LEU A 113 -4.41 -6.55 -13.19
C LEU A 113 -2.94 -6.32 -13.50
N GLY A 114 -2.13 -5.87 -12.53
CA GLY A 114 -0.69 -5.70 -12.71
C GLY A 114 0.04 -7.01 -13.03
N LEU A 115 -0.36 -8.15 -12.43
CA LEU A 115 0.19 -9.47 -12.76
C LEU A 115 -0.15 -9.86 -14.20
N ALA A 116 -1.41 -9.66 -14.61
CA ALA A 116 -1.85 -9.95 -15.97
C ALA A 116 -1.12 -9.04 -16.98
N GLU A 117 -0.99 -7.75 -16.68
CA GLU A 117 -0.28 -6.78 -17.50
C GLU A 117 1.19 -7.16 -17.66
N ALA A 118 1.92 -7.48 -16.58
CA ALA A 118 3.32 -7.90 -16.65
C ALA A 118 3.50 -9.16 -17.51
N SER A 119 2.61 -10.14 -17.37
CA SER A 119 2.63 -11.38 -18.17
C SER A 119 2.41 -11.09 -19.66
N VAL A 120 1.45 -10.24 -20.02
CA VAL A 120 1.20 -9.88 -21.43
C VAL A 120 2.30 -8.97 -21.97
N ALA A 121 2.83 -8.04 -21.17
CA ALA A 121 3.95 -7.18 -21.54
C ALA A 121 5.19 -7.99 -21.92
N LYS A 122 5.48 -9.09 -21.20
CA LYS A 122 6.53 -10.04 -21.59
C LYS A 122 6.30 -10.60 -23.00
N ASN A 123 5.07 -11.02 -23.29
CA ASN A 123 4.71 -11.52 -24.62
C ASN A 123 4.88 -10.46 -25.72
N VAL A 124 4.63 -9.17 -25.41
CA VAL A 124 4.89 -8.06 -26.33
C VAL A 124 6.37 -7.99 -26.67
N VAL A 125 7.24 -7.96 -25.66
CA VAL A 125 8.69 -7.87 -25.84
C VAL A 125 9.23 -9.08 -26.62
N ASP A 126 8.90 -10.30 -26.18
CA ASP A 126 9.39 -11.53 -26.79
C ASP A 126 8.91 -11.70 -28.24
N ALA A 127 7.63 -11.40 -28.52
CA ALA A 127 7.09 -11.47 -29.88
C ALA A 127 7.64 -10.39 -30.79
N THR A 128 7.85 -9.16 -30.28
CA THR A 128 8.42 -8.05 -31.06
C THR A 128 9.86 -8.36 -31.46
N ALA A 129 10.66 -8.90 -30.52
CA ALA A 129 12.03 -9.32 -30.81
C ALA A 129 12.08 -10.42 -31.88
N ALA A 130 11.22 -11.43 -31.77
CA ALA A 130 11.15 -12.51 -32.76
C ALA A 130 10.64 -12.03 -34.13
N ALA A 131 9.71 -11.08 -34.17
CA ALA A 131 9.27 -10.45 -35.41
C ALA A 131 10.40 -9.67 -36.08
N GLY A 132 11.21 -8.93 -35.32
CA GLY A 132 12.41 -8.25 -35.80
C GLY A 132 13.47 -9.20 -36.35
N ALA A 133 13.52 -10.44 -35.84
CA ALA A 133 14.35 -11.52 -36.37
C ALA A 133 13.76 -12.25 -37.58
N GLY A 134 12.58 -11.84 -38.07
CA GLY A 134 11.93 -12.43 -39.25
C GLY A 134 11.20 -13.74 -39.00
N VAL A 135 10.90 -14.10 -37.75
CA VAL A 135 10.14 -15.33 -37.43
C VAL A 135 8.69 -15.17 -37.90
N ALA A 136 8.25 -16.09 -38.77
CA ALA A 136 6.91 -16.06 -39.36
C ALA A 136 5.80 -16.04 -38.29
N GLY A 137 4.79 -15.18 -38.49
CA GLY A 137 3.63 -15.05 -37.59
C GLY A 137 3.88 -14.23 -36.31
N MET A 138 5.13 -13.88 -35.98
CA MET A 138 5.41 -13.14 -34.73
C MET A 138 5.00 -11.67 -34.78
N ALA A 139 4.96 -11.05 -35.97
CA ALA A 139 4.48 -9.67 -36.12
C ALA A 139 2.99 -9.53 -35.74
N GLU A 140 2.15 -10.47 -36.19
CA GLU A 140 0.71 -10.49 -35.84
C GLU A 140 0.49 -10.80 -34.35
N LYS A 141 1.30 -11.72 -33.79
CA LYS A 141 1.29 -12.01 -32.35
C LYS A 141 1.68 -10.79 -31.51
N ALA A 142 2.73 -10.06 -31.92
CA ALA A 142 3.17 -8.84 -31.24
C ALA A 142 2.10 -7.74 -31.26
N ALA A 143 1.45 -7.53 -32.41
CA ALA A 143 0.33 -6.59 -32.53
C ALA A 143 -0.84 -6.96 -31.60
N SER A 144 -1.24 -8.24 -31.59
CA SER A 144 -2.31 -8.73 -30.72
C SER A 144 -1.97 -8.60 -29.24
N ALA A 145 -0.76 -8.98 -28.83
CA ALA A 145 -0.28 -8.84 -27.46
C ALA A 145 -0.23 -7.36 -27.03
N THR A 146 0.18 -6.47 -27.92
CA THR A 146 0.24 -5.02 -27.66
C THR A 146 -1.14 -4.46 -27.37
N LEU A 147 -2.14 -4.82 -28.17
CA LEU A 147 -3.54 -4.39 -27.95
C LEU A 147 -4.07 -4.85 -26.59
N ILE A 148 -3.78 -6.09 -26.19
CA ILE A 148 -4.19 -6.62 -24.88
C ILE A 148 -3.46 -5.87 -23.76
N ALA A 149 -2.15 -5.67 -23.88
CA ALA A 149 -1.34 -4.97 -22.88
C ALA A 149 -1.80 -3.52 -22.69
N THR A 150 -2.03 -2.77 -23.76
CA THR A 150 -2.53 -1.38 -23.69
C THR A 150 -3.92 -1.29 -23.05
N THR A 151 -4.76 -2.29 -23.31
CA THR A 151 -6.10 -2.37 -22.71
C THR A 151 -6.02 -2.67 -21.21
N LEU A 152 -5.18 -3.63 -20.82
CA LEU A 152 -4.92 -3.95 -19.41
C LEU A 152 -4.31 -2.75 -18.67
N HIS A 153 -3.37 -2.05 -19.30
CA HIS A 153 -2.73 -0.86 -18.76
C HIS A 153 -3.75 0.25 -18.43
N ALA A 154 -4.64 0.56 -19.38
CA ALA A 154 -5.72 1.53 -19.15
C ALA A 154 -6.67 1.07 -18.02
N GLY A 155 -7.01 -0.22 -17.98
CA GLY A 155 -7.82 -0.80 -16.92
C GLY A 155 -7.15 -0.74 -15.55
N TYR A 156 -5.86 -1.09 -15.49
CA TYR A 156 -5.04 -1.06 -14.28
C TYR A 156 -5.03 0.34 -13.67
N PHE A 157 -4.68 1.37 -14.44
CA PHE A 157 -4.61 2.74 -13.93
C PHE A 157 -5.99 3.33 -13.57
N GLY A 158 -7.04 2.95 -14.29
CA GLY A 158 -8.41 3.32 -13.94
C GLY A 158 -8.83 2.79 -12.57
N VAL A 159 -8.57 1.49 -12.31
CA VAL A 159 -8.86 0.87 -11.02
C VAL A 159 -7.91 1.36 -9.92
N PHE A 160 -6.63 1.59 -10.25
CA PHE A 160 -5.62 2.13 -9.32
C PHE A 160 -6.06 3.49 -8.77
N GLN A 161 -6.54 4.38 -9.64
CA GLN A 161 -7.04 5.70 -9.25
C GLN A 161 -8.19 5.59 -8.25
N VAL A 162 -9.20 4.77 -8.54
CA VAL A 162 -10.35 4.56 -7.64
C VAL A 162 -9.92 3.94 -6.31
N THR A 163 -9.04 2.95 -6.38
CA THR A 163 -8.49 2.26 -5.20
C THR A 163 -7.76 3.24 -4.29
N THR A 164 -7.00 4.16 -4.88
CA THR A 164 -6.31 5.25 -4.16
C THR A 164 -7.31 6.12 -3.41
N PHE A 165 -8.39 6.59 -4.05
CA PHE A 165 -9.41 7.36 -3.34
C PHE A 165 -9.99 6.60 -2.14
N VAL A 166 -10.40 5.34 -2.34
CA VAL A 166 -10.99 4.54 -1.26
C VAL A 166 -10.01 4.33 -0.11
N ALA A 167 -8.76 3.98 -0.40
CA ALA A 167 -7.73 3.75 0.61
C ALA A 167 -7.45 5.01 1.44
N PHE A 168 -7.29 6.16 0.79
CA PHE A 168 -6.91 7.40 1.47
C PHE A 168 -8.09 8.12 2.13
N ILE A 169 -9.31 7.95 1.65
CA ILE A 169 -10.52 8.36 2.38
C ILE A 169 -10.65 7.54 3.67
N ALA A 170 -10.36 6.24 3.64
CA ALA A 170 -10.41 5.38 4.83
C ALA A 170 -9.41 5.80 5.93
N LEU A 171 -8.32 6.49 5.55
CA LEU A 171 -7.36 7.02 6.53
C LEU A 171 -7.95 8.12 7.43
N ILE A 172 -8.98 8.85 6.99
CA ILE A 172 -9.58 9.93 7.77
C ILE A 172 -10.23 9.40 9.07
N PRO A 173 -11.21 8.48 9.02
CA PRO A 173 -11.77 7.89 10.23
C PRO A 173 -10.74 7.02 10.97
N LEU A 174 -9.81 6.36 10.28
CA LEU A 174 -8.75 5.58 10.91
C LEU A 174 -7.86 6.47 11.79
N GLY A 175 -7.28 7.52 11.22
CA GLY A 175 -6.43 8.48 11.93
C GLY A 175 -7.20 9.20 13.04
N GLY A 176 -8.46 9.55 12.79
CA GLY A 176 -9.34 10.15 13.81
C GLY A 176 -9.65 9.22 14.99
N GLY A 177 -9.69 7.90 14.77
CA GLY A 177 -9.82 6.89 15.81
C GLY A 177 -8.51 6.68 16.57
N ILE A 178 -7.39 6.61 15.86
CA ILE A 178 -6.04 6.53 16.41
C ILE A 178 -5.77 7.72 17.35
N ALA A 179 -6.08 8.95 16.91
CA ALA A 179 -5.82 10.19 17.64
C ALA A 179 -6.48 10.24 19.03
N VAL A 180 -7.61 9.56 19.20
CA VAL A 180 -8.41 9.56 20.44
C VAL A 180 -8.38 8.21 21.17
N SER A 181 -7.62 7.23 20.67
CA SER A 181 -7.55 5.88 21.23
C SER A 181 -6.70 5.76 22.50
N GLY A 182 -5.71 6.64 22.67
CA GLY A 182 -4.68 6.52 23.71
C GLY A 182 -3.69 5.35 23.50
N ILE A 183 -3.84 4.55 22.43
CA ILE A 183 -2.94 3.42 22.12
C ILE A 183 -1.60 3.92 21.60
N VAL A 184 -1.63 4.99 20.81
CA VAL A 184 -0.45 5.66 20.27
C VAL A 184 -0.55 7.15 20.53
N ARG A 185 0.56 7.84 20.30
CA ARG A 185 0.60 9.30 20.32
C ARG A 185 -0.41 9.89 19.34
N LYS A 186 -1.20 10.86 19.82
CA LYS A 186 -2.26 11.52 19.03
C LYS A 186 -1.75 12.16 17.73
N GLU A 187 -0.48 12.56 17.71
CA GLU A 187 0.15 13.19 16.54
C GLU A 187 0.15 12.26 15.31
N PHE A 188 0.29 10.94 15.50
CA PHE A 188 0.19 9.97 14.38
C PHE A 188 -1.21 9.95 13.79
N GLY A 189 -2.25 9.99 14.63
CA GLY A 189 -3.63 10.03 14.14
C GLY A 189 -3.92 11.27 13.29
N TRP A 190 -3.44 12.43 13.71
CA TRP A 190 -3.57 13.67 12.93
C TRP A 190 -2.76 13.65 11.63
N LEU A 191 -1.54 13.11 11.67
CA LEU A 191 -0.71 12.94 10.47
C LEU A 191 -1.38 12.00 9.45
N ILE A 192 -1.95 10.88 9.91
CA ILE A 192 -2.68 9.94 9.04
C ILE A 192 -3.91 10.61 8.40
N ILE A 193 -4.64 11.45 9.14
CA ILE A 193 -5.74 12.25 8.57
C ILE A 193 -5.21 13.20 7.50
N ALA A 194 -4.13 13.93 7.78
CA ALA A 194 -3.54 14.87 6.84
C ALA A 194 -3.10 14.17 5.55
N ILE A 195 -2.45 13.01 5.67
CA ILE A 195 -2.06 12.15 4.53
C ILE A 195 -3.30 11.77 3.71
N GLY A 196 -4.37 11.31 4.36
CA GLY A 196 -5.62 10.95 3.69
C GLY A 196 -6.21 12.11 2.88
N VAL A 197 -6.37 13.27 3.52
CA VAL A 197 -6.95 14.47 2.90
C VAL A 197 -6.08 15.00 1.76
N VAL A 198 -4.77 15.14 1.99
CA VAL A 198 -3.82 15.64 0.99
C VAL A 198 -3.82 14.73 -0.23
N THR A 199 -3.79 13.41 -0.04
CA THR A 199 -3.80 12.47 -1.16
C THR A 199 -5.07 12.59 -1.97
N VAL A 200 -6.24 12.66 -1.34
CA VAL A 200 -7.52 12.84 -2.06
C VAL A 200 -7.49 14.11 -2.90
N ILE A 201 -7.06 15.24 -2.34
CA ILE A 201 -6.99 16.51 -3.08
C ILE A 201 -6.01 16.41 -4.25
N VAL A 202 -4.77 15.95 -3.98
CA VAL A 202 -3.70 15.84 -4.98
C VAL A 202 -4.13 14.93 -6.12
N THR A 203 -4.65 13.75 -5.81
CA THR A 203 -5.05 12.75 -6.82
C THR A 203 -6.33 13.14 -7.58
N SER A 204 -7.13 14.07 -7.06
CA SER A 204 -8.26 14.67 -7.80
C SER A 204 -7.82 15.68 -8.86
N VAL A 205 -6.71 16.40 -8.65
CA VAL A 205 -6.20 17.40 -9.61
C VAL A 205 -5.09 16.86 -10.50
N MET A 206 -4.36 15.85 -10.03
CA MET A 206 -3.27 15.18 -10.74
C MET A 206 -3.53 13.66 -10.72
N PRO A 207 -4.15 13.12 -11.78
CA PRO A 207 -4.42 11.68 -11.87
C PRO A 207 -3.13 10.85 -11.80
N VAL A 208 -3.18 9.71 -11.11
CA VAL A 208 -2.02 8.84 -10.85
C VAL A 208 -1.40 8.24 -12.12
N LYS A 209 -2.13 8.27 -13.24
CA LYS A 209 -1.62 7.83 -14.55
C LYS A 209 -0.73 8.85 -15.25
N THR A 210 -0.66 10.09 -14.76
CA THR A 210 0.21 11.13 -15.32
C THR A 210 1.58 11.09 -14.63
N GLU A 211 2.63 11.54 -15.30
CA GLU A 211 3.96 11.69 -14.70
C GLU A 211 3.93 12.45 -13.36
N ALA A 212 3.31 13.63 -13.34
CA ALA A 212 3.22 14.45 -12.11
C ALA A 212 2.39 13.77 -11.02
N GLY A 213 1.27 13.14 -11.39
CA GLY A 213 0.38 12.47 -10.43
C GLY A 213 1.00 11.21 -9.83
N SER A 214 1.68 10.38 -10.63
CA SER A 214 2.39 9.18 -10.18
C SER A 214 3.53 9.54 -9.22
N MET A 215 4.31 10.58 -9.54
CA MET A 215 5.38 11.09 -8.69
C MET A 215 4.86 11.63 -7.36
N ALA A 216 3.81 12.47 -7.40
CA ALA A 216 3.19 13.01 -6.19
C ALA A 216 2.61 11.89 -5.31
N PHE A 217 1.95 10.91 -5.93
CA PHE A 217 1.45 9.72 -5.24
C PHE A 217 2.59 8.94 -4.58
N GLY A 218 3.70 8.70 -5.28
CA GLY A 218 4.87 7.99 -4.75
C GLY A 218 5.46 8.65 -3.50
N ILE A 219 5.59 9.98 -3.52
CA ILE A 219 6.05 10.76 -2.35
C ILE A 219 5.08 10.58 -1.17
N ILE A 220 3.77 10.69 -1.41
CA ILE A 220 2.78 10.57 -0.34
C ILE A 220 2.72 9.13 0.19
N ALA A 221 2.83 8.13 -0.67
CA ALA A 221 2.92 6.72 -0.29
C ALA A 221 4.16 6.45 0.58
N LEU A 222 5.30 7.07 0.28
CA LEU A 222 6.49 7.00 1.13
C LEU A 222 6.26 7.62 2.51
N VAL A 223 5.67 8.82 2.58
CA VAL A 223 5.34 9.49 3.85
C VAL A 223 4.35 8.64 4.66
N TRP A 224 3.35 8.05 3.99
CA TRP A 224 2.42 7.10 4.59
C TRP A 224 3.13 5.87 5.17
N GLY A 225 4.01 5.24 4.40
CA GLY A 225 4.73 4.05 4.84
C GLY A 225 5.63 4.33 6.04
N LEU A 226 6.35 5.44 6.02
CA LEU A 226 7.18 5.90 7.14
C LEU A 226 6.34 6.20 8.39
N THR A 227 5.17 6.82 8.21
CA THR A 227 4.27 7.13 9.34
C THR A 227 3.86 5.88 10.09
N PHE A 228 3.42 4.83 9.38
CA PHE A 228 3.02 3.57 10.00
C PHE A 228 4.21 2.76 10.55
N LEU A 229 5.34 2.78 9.86
CA LEU A 229 6.59 2.17 10.33
C LEU A 229 7.01 2.74 11.69
N VAL A 230 7.13 4.07 11.78
CA VAL A 230 7.55 4.74 13.02
C VAL A 230 6.52 4.51 14.13
N MET A 231 5.23 4.55 13.81
CA MET A 231 4.16 4.24 14.77
C MET A 231 4.31 2.81 15.33
N GLY A 232 4.53 1.81 14.46
CA GLY A 232 4.72 0.41 14.87
C GLY A 232 5.95 0.23 15.77
N LEU A 233 7.08 0.84 15.40
CA LEU A 233 8.31 0.82 16.20
C LEU A 233 8.12 1.48 17.57
N GLN A 234 7.35 2.56 17.63
CA GLN A 234 7.08 3.24 18.89
C GLN A 234 6.26 2.35 19.84
N ILE A 235 5.22 1.69 19.34
CA ILE A 235 4.41 0.76 20.14
C ILE A 235 5.30 -0.35 20.72
N MET A 236 6.19 -0.92 19.90
CA MET A 236 7.14 -1.94 20.38
C MET A 236 8.05 -1.43 21.50
N ARG A 237 8.60 -0.22 21.35
CA ARG A 237 9.47 0.39 22.36
C ARG A 237 8.73 0.63 23.68
N GLN A 238 7.48 1.07 23.62
CA GLN A 238 6.66 1.28 24.83
C GLN A 238 6.44 -0.01 25.61
N ASP A 239 6.16 -1.11 24.92
CA ASP A 239 6.00 -2.42 25.55
C ASP A 239 7.29 -2.92 26.22
N MET A 240 8.45 -2.76 25.54
CA MET A 240 9.74 -3.18 26.10
C MET A 240 10.09 -2.42 27.40
N ASN A 241 9.87 -1.10 27.40
CA ASN A 241 10.13 -0.27 28.57
C ASN A 241 9.18 -0.60 29.73
N GLY A 242 7.91 -0.89 29.43
CA GLY A 242 6.93 -1.30 30.44
C GLY A 242 7.26 -2.65 31.09
N SER A 243 7.79 -3.60 30.32
CA SER A 243 8.24 -4.90 30.85
C SER A 243 9.50 -4.81 31.72
N ALA A 244 10.45 -3.94 31.36
CA ALA A 244 11.67 -3.73 32.15
C ALA A 244 11.38 -3.12 33.54
N ALA A 245 10.46 -2.17 33.61
CA ALA A 245 10.07 -1.53 34.87
C ALA A 245 9.36 -2.49 35.86
N SER A 246 8.57 -3.45 35.36
CA SER A 246 7.94 -4.47 36.21
C SER A 246 8.92 -5.52 36.75
N ALA A 247 10.03 -5.75 36.04
CA ALA A 247 11.05 -6.71 36.46
C ALA A 247 11.93 -6.16 37.58
N SER A 248 12.23 -4.85 37.58
CA SER A 248 13.02 -4.20 38.64
C SER A 248 12.25 -4.09 39.95
N THR A 249 10.94 -3.86 39.93
CA THR A 249 10.12 -3.81 41.15
C THR A 249 9.96 -5.18 41.82
N ALA A 250 10.11 -6.28 41.07
CA ALA A 250 10.02 -7.63 41.60
C ALA A 250 11.36 -8.16 42.16
N SER A 251 12.48 -7.47 41.91
CA SER A 251 13.80 -7.81 42.46
C SER A 251 14.16 -7.02 43.72
N ASP A 252 13.33 -6.04 44.09
CA ASP A 252 13.51 -5.19 45.28
C ASP A 252 12.62 -5.61 46.47
N GLU A 253 11.90 -6.74 46.35
CA GLU A 253 11.19 -7.46 47.44
C GLU A 253 11.97 -8.72 47.86
#